data_AF-A0A1Q4XFV8-F1
#
_entry.id   AF-A0A1Q4XFV8-F1
#
_cell.length_a   1.000
_cell.length_b   1.000
_cell.length_c   1.000
_cell.angle_alpha   90.00
_cell.angle_beta   90.00
_cell.angle_gamma   90.00
#
_symmetry.space_group_name_H-M   'P 1'
#
loop_
_entity.id
_entity.type
_entity.pdbx_description
1 polymer ?
#
loop_
_entity_poly.entity_id
_entity_poly.type
_entity_poly.pdbx_seq_one_letter_code
_entity_poly.pdbx_strand_id
1 'polypeptide(L)'
;MNAVEGRPCQLTVCRGCCCGTRKKVPGVDHEAQLARLSAIEDHSGRTVPVRTSKCLDICFQANVVVVQPSHAGRAAGGRLVWLGGITEDALVEAVDDWIFEGGPGLAPLPAALVGHVTSKDAKKPKKRKEPKHSKAAKKEREKAEKRARADRKTAKESGPDRDRSRPKKSGKDKEDKGKKKDGKK
;
A
#
# COMPACT_ATOMS: atom_id res chain seq x y z
N MET A 1 25.05 -26.52 -32.19
CA MET A 1 24.04 -25.42 -32.21
C MET A 1 22.83 -25.98 -31.46
N ASN A 2 22.72 -25.64 -30.17
CA ASN A 2 21.94 -26.41 -29.20
C ASN A 2 20.45 -26.38 -29.50
N ALA A 3 19.87 -27.58 -29.58
CA ALA A 3 18.47 -27.82 -29.85
C ALA A 3 17.58 -27.17 -28.77
N VAL A 4 16.53 -26.48 -29.21
CA VAL A 4 15.26 -26.34 -28.47
C VAL A 4 15.45 -25.97 -27.00
N GLU A 5 15.81 -24.72 -26.73
CA GLU A 5 15.72 -24.19 -25.37
C GLU A 5 14.26 -24.33 -24.91
N GLY A 6 14.01 -25.28 -24.00
CA GLY A 6 12.67 -25.55 -23.51
C GLY A 6 12.00 -24.32 -22.91
N ARG A 7 10.67 -24.37 -22.76
CA ARG A 7 9.84 -23.23 -22.31
C ARG A 7 10.45 -22.53 -21.09
N PRO A 8 10.53 -21.18 -21.07
CA PRO A 8 11.03 -20.42 -19.92
C PRO A 8 10.07 -20.57 -18.73
N CYS A 9 10.46 -19.97 -17.59
CA CYS A 9 9.54 -19.75 -16.49
C CYS A 9 8.28 -19.01 -16.97
N GLN A 10 7.18 -19.10 -16.22
CA GLN A 10 5.96 -18.33 -16.51
C GLN A 10 5.39 -17.78 -15.23
N LEU A 11 4.82 -16.57 -15.28
CA LEU A 11 4.20 -15.92 -14.14
C LEU A 11 2.69 -15.85 -14.28
N THR A 12 2.00 -16.09 -13.17
CA THR A 12 0.58 -15.77 -13.02
C THR A 12 0.38 -14.79 -11.89
N VAL A 13 -0.21 -13.62 -12.18
CA VAL A 13 -0.39 -12.55 -11.20
C VAL A 13 -1.88 -12.35 -10.91
N CYS A 14 -2.27 -12.35 -9.64
CA CYS A 14 -3.66 -12.11 -9.25
C CYS A 14 -3.99 -10.61 -9.29
N ARG A 15 -4.83 -10.18 -10.26
CA ARG A 15 -5.11 -8.74 -10.49
C ARG A 15 -6.59 -8.34 -10.63
N GLY A 16 -7.55 -9.26 -10.72
CA GLY A 16 -8.93 -8.87 -11.13
C GLY A 16 -10.00 -8.66 -10.06
N CYS A 17 -9.94 -9.29 -8.88
CA CYS A 17 -11.05 -9.23 -7.90
C CYS A 17 -10.76 -8.42 -6.63
N CYS A 18 -9.64 -8.69 -5.97
CA CYS A 18 -9.29 -8.09 -4.67
C CYS A 18 -7.84 -7.61 -4.66
N CYS A 19 -6.92 -8.45 -5.11
CA CYS A 19 -5.48 -8.20 -5.03
C CYS A 19 -5.01 -7.00 -5.86
N GLY A 20 -5.69 -6.64 -6.95
CA GLY A 20 -5.37 -5.49 -7.80
C GLY A 20 -6.00 -4.16 -7.39
N THR A 21 -6.39 -3.99 -6.11
CA THR A 21 -7.12 -2.80 -5.68
C THR A 21 -6.40 -2.06 -4.56
N ARG A 22 -6.35 -0.72 -4.65
CA ARG A 22 -5.83 0.16 -3.57
C ARG A 22 -6.50 -0.08 -2.22
N LYS A 23 -7.77 -0.53 -2.23
CA LYS A 23 -8.50 -0.87 -1.00
C LYS A 23 -7.88 -2.07 -0.28
N LYS A 24 -7.42 -3.06 -1.03
CA LYS A 24 -6.85 -4.29 -0.49
C LYS A 24 -5.39 -4.12 -0.09
N VAL A 25 -4.63 -3.42 -0.93
CA VAL A 25 -3.22 -3.12 -0.69
C VAL A 25 -3.00 -1.62 -0.97
N PRO A 26 -3.14 -0.76 0.03
CA PRO A 26 -2.86 0.67 -0.14
C PRO A 26 -1.35 0.91 -0.30
N GLY A 27 -0.97 1.95 -1.04
CA GLY A 27 0.43 2.35 -1.22
C GLY A 27 1.17 1.64 -2.36
N VAL A 28 0.63 0.53 -2.88
CA VAL A 28 1.24 -0.19 -4.00
C VAL A 28 0.67 0.28 -5.34
N ASP A 29 1.56 0.61 -6.27
CA ASP A 29 1.20 0.79 -7.68
C ASP A 29 1.16 -0.59 -8.36
N HIS A 30 -0.06 -1.09 -8.59
CA HIS A 30 -0.28 -2.43 -9.12
C HIS A 30 -0.02 -2.51 -10.62
N GLU A 31 -0.18 -1.38 -11.34
CA GLU A 31 0.04 -1.30 -12.78
C GLU A 31 1.54 -1.24 -13.07
N ALA A 32 2.27 -0.36 -12.37
CA ALA A 32 3.73 -0.30 -12.49
C ALA A 32 4.39 -1.62 -12.08
N GLN A 33 3.90 -2.25 -11.00
CA GLN A 33 4.40 -3.58 -10.60
C GLN A 33 4.13 -4.65 -11.66
N LEU A 34 2.94 -4.67 -12.27
CA LEU A 34 2.63 -5.62 -13.35
C LEU A 34 3.51 -5.36 -14.59
N ALA A 35 3.76 -4.10 -14.94
CA ALA A 35 4.66 -3.74 -16.02
C ALA A 35 6.08 -4.24 -15.78
N ARG A 36 6.63 -4.04 -14.57
CA ARG A 36 7.94 -4.59 -14.18
C ARG A 36 7.99 -6.11 -14.27
N LEU A 37 7.00 -6.81 -13.72
CA LEU A 37 6.94 -8.28 -13.82
C LEU A 37 6.87 -8.77 -15.27
N SER A 38 6.21 -8.01 -16.15
CA SER A 38 6.05 -8.34 -17.57
C SER A 38 7.30 -8.06 -18.41
N ALA A 39 8.25 -7.29 -17.85
CA ALA A 39 9.52 -6.97 -18.47
C ALA A 39 10.67 -7.90 -18.02
N ILE A 40 10.41 -8.84 -17.11
CA ILE A 40 11.41 -9.81 -16.64
C ILE A 40 11.89 -10.69 -17.79
N GLU A 41 13.19 -10.90 -17.85
CA GLU A 41 13.86 -11.78 -18.81
C GLU A 41 14.57 -12.94 -18.07
N ASP A 42 14.66 -14.11 -18.70
CA ASP A 42 15.48 -15.20 -18.19
C ASP A 42 16.97 -15.00 -18.52
N HIS A 43 17.87 -15.85 -18.01
CA HIS A 43 19.32 -15.77 -18.33
C HIS A 43 19.64 -15.86 -19.83
N SER A 44 18.71 -16.36 -20.66
CA SER A 44 18.85 -16.41 -22.12
C SER A 44 18.39 -15.12 -22.81
N GLY A 45 17.96 -14.10 -22.06
CA GLY A 45 17.44 -12.83 -22.58
C GLY A 45 16.03 -12.95 -23.18
N ARG A 46 15.24 -13.96 -22.78
CA ARG A 46 13.87 -14.14 -23.28
C ARG A 46 12.89 -13.58 -22.28
N THR A 47 11.97 -12.74 -22.76
CA THR A 47 10.87 -12.23 -21.93
C THR A 47 10.01 -13.36 -21.38
N VAL A 48 9.79 -13.33 -20.07
CA VAL A 48 9.03 -14.35 -19.35
C VAL A 48 7.53 -14.13 -19.57
N PRO A 49 6.77 -15.15 -20.03
CA PRO A 49 5.33 -15.00 -20.21
C PRO A 49 4.62 -14.70 -18.88
N VAL A 50 3.93 -13.56 -18.83
CA VAL A 50 3.11 -13.15 -17.68
C VAL A 50 1.64 -13.15 -18.05
N ARG A 51 0.83 -13.81 -17.24
CA ARG A 51 -0.64 -13.77 -17.36
C ARG A 51 -1.28 -13.24 -16.09
N THR A 52 -2.35 -12.48 -16.24
CA THR A 52 -3.16 -12.03 -15.11
C THR A 52 -4.33 -12.97 -14.86
N SER A 53 -4.55 -13.36 -13.61
CA SER A 53 -5.78 -14.04 -13.19
C SER A 53 -6.74 -13.07 -12.50
N LYS A 54 -8.05 -13.31 -12.68
CA LYS A 54 -9.08 -12.59 -11.93
C LYS A 54 -9.00 -12.88 -10.43
N CYS A 55 -8.87 -14.14 -10.05
CA CYS A 55 -8.75 -14.60 -8.67
C CYS A 55 -7.86 -15.85 -8.61
N LEU A 56 -7.13 -16.01 -7.50
CA LEU A 56 -6.37 -17.22 -7.18
C LEU A 56 -6.84 -17.85 -5.85
N ASP A 57 -8.03 -17.46 -5.38
CA ASP A 57 -8.76 -17.94 -4.20
C ASP A 57 -8.10 -17.77 -2.82
N ILE A 58 -6.84 -17.36 -2.78
CA ILE A 58 -6.10 -17.03 -1.55
C ILE A 58 -5.98 -15.52 -1.32
N CYS A 59 -7.08 -14.79 -1.55
CA CYS A 59 -7.15 -13.33 -1.42
C CYS A 59 -6.73 -12.78 -0.05
N PHE A 60 -6.59 -13.61 0.99
CA PHE A 60 -6.07 -13.18 2.28
C PHE A 60 -4.56 -12.89 2.27
N GLN A 61 -3.79 -13.47 1.35
CA GLN A 61 -2.37 -13.17 1.19
C GLN A 61 -2.11 -11.85 0.45
N ALA A 62 -3.07 -11.41 -0.38
CA ALA A 62 -2.93 -10.26 -1.28
C ALA A 62 -1.76 -10.38 -2.27
N ASN A 63 -1.78 -9.59 -3.35
CA ASN A 63 -0.76 -9.55 -4.43
C ASN A 63 -0.01 -10.88 -4.65
N VAL A 64 -0.77 -11.89 -5.07
CA VAL A 64 -0.26 -13.25 -5.26
C VAL A 64 0.37 -13.38 -6.63
N VAL A 65 1.59 -13.90 -6.66
CA VAL A 65 2.35 -14.27 -7.86
C VAL A 65 2.61 -15.77 -7.83
N VAL A 66 2.34 -16.47 -8.92
CA VAL A 66 2.68 -17.89 -9.07
C VAL A 66 3.78 -18.01 -10.10
N VAL A 67 4.91 -18.56 -9.69
CA VAL A 67 6.06 -18.83 -10.56
C VAL A 67 5.97 -20.28 -11.01
N GLN A 68 5.77 -20.49 -12.30
CA GLN A 68 5.80 -21.81 -12.92
C GLN A 68 7.24 -22.09 -13.41
N PRO A 69 7.82 -23.25 -13.08
CA PRO A 69 9.18 -23.60 -13.50
C PRO A 69 9.30 -23.65 -15.01
N SER A 70 10.51 -23.37 -15.50
CA SER A 70 10.93 -23.65 -16.87
C SER A 70 10.89 -25.15 -17.18
N HIS A 71 11.09 -25.52 -18.44
CA HIS A 71 11.20 -26.92 -18.83
C HIS A 71 12.36 -27.62 -18.09
N ALA A 72 13.54 -27.00 -18.06
CA ALA A 72 14.70 -27.50 -17.34
C ALA A 72 14.45 -27.56 -15.82
N GLY A 73 13.83 -26.53 -15.24
CA GLY A 73 13.44 -26.54 -13.83
C GLY A 73 12.49 -27.66 -13.47
N ARG A 74 11.49 -27.98 -14.34
CA ARG A 74 10.62 -29.15 -14.13
C ARG A 74 11.39 -30.46 -14.21
N ALA A 75 12.30 -30.60 -15.19
CA ALA A 75 13.12 -31.79 -15.35
C ALA A 75 14.02 -32.02 -14.12
N ALA A 76 14.52 -30.94 -13.50
CA ALA A 76 15.26 -30.97 -12.24
C ALA A 76 14.38 -31.19 -10.98
N GLY A 77 13.08 -31.45 -11.15
CA GLY A 77 12.16 -31.70 -10.03
C GLY A 77 11.48 -30.45 -9.48
N GLY A 78 11.69 -29.28 -10.07
CA GLY A 78 11.01 -28.03 -9.74
C GLY A 78 9.50 -28.15 -9.81
N ARG A 79 8.83 -27.44 -8.90
CA ARG A 79 7.37 -27.31 -8.84
C ARG A 79 7.00 -25.83 -8.90
N LEU A 80 5.74 -25.57 -9.23
CA LEU A 80 5.22 -24.21 -9.18
C LEU A 80 5.26 -23.69 -7.74
N VAL A 81 5.66 -22.43 -7.57
CA VAL A 81 5.78 -21.77 -6.27
C VAL A 81 4.77 -20.64 -6.20
N TRP A 82 4.00 -20.61 -5.12
CA TRP A 82 3.04 -19.54 -4.84
C TRP A 82 3.67 -18.55 -3.88
N LEU A 83 3.64 -17.28 -4.24
CA LEU A 83 4.16 -16.18 -3.45
C LEU A 83 3.01 -15.23 -3.12
N GLY A 84 2.81 -14.94 -1.84
CA GLY A 84 1.80 -14.03 -1.33
C GLY A 84 2.41 -12.72 -0.80
N GLY A 85 1.70 -11.61 -0.93
CA GLY A 85 2.12 -10.33 -0.37
C GLY A 85 3.30 -9.69 -1.09
N ILE A 86 3.51 -9.97 -2.39
CA ILE A 86 4.56 -9.35 -3.19
C ILE A 86 4.17 -7.91 -3.49
N THR A 87 4.64 -6.99 -2.65
CA THR A 87 4.16 -5.61 -2.58
C THR A 87 5.30 -4.61 -2.65
N GLU A 88 6.42 -4.94 -2.04
CA GLU A 88 7.64 -4.14 -2.04
C GLU A 88 8.47 -4.37 -3.31
N ASP A 89 9.19 -3.33 -3.74
CA ASP A 89 10.03 -3.36 -4.93
C ASP A 89 11.16 -4.40 -4.81
N ALA A 90 11.79 -4.49 -3.63
CA ALA A 90 12.82 -5.50 -3.34
C ALA A 90 12.30 -6.94 -3.47
N LEU A 91 11.00 -7.20 -3.27
CA LEU A 91 10.42 -8.52 -3.48
C LEU A 91 10.19 -8.81 -4.97
N VAL A 92 9.92 -7.78 -5.77
CA VAL A 92 9.80 -7.90 -7.22
C VAL A 92 11.17 -8.16 -7.83
N GLU A 93 12.19 -7.42 -7.40
CA GLU A 93 13.60 -7.64 -7.77
C GLU A 93 14.06 -9.05 -7.39
N ALA A 94 13.76 -9.51 -6.17
CA ALA A 94 14.09 -10.88 -5.77
C ALA A 94 13.40 -11.97 -6.62
N VAL A 95 12.23 -11.67 -7.22
CA VAL A 95 11.57 -12.59 -8.17
C VAL A 95 12.25 -12.53 -9.53
N ASP A 96 12.63 -11.34 -9.99
CA ASP A 96 13.38 -11.12 -11.23
C ASP A 96 14.72 -11.86 -11.21
N ASP A 97 15.57 -11.57 -10.21
CA ASP A 97 16.86 -12.23 -9.99
C ASP A 97 16.71 -13.75 -9.93
N TRP A 98 15.69 -14.24 -9.23
CA TRP A 98 15.47 -15.68 -9.13
C TRP A 98 15.10 -16.32 -10.46
N ILE A 99 14.33 -15.64 -11.30
CA ILE A 99 13.97 -16.13 -12.64
C ILE A 99 15.16 -16.06 -13.57
N PHE A 100 15.96 -14.99 -13.47
CA PHE A 100 17.23 -14.86 -14.18
C PHE A 100 18.13 -16.06 -13.89
N GLU A 101 18.33 -16.42 -12.61
CA GLU A 101 19.08 -17.61 -12.17
C GLU A 101 18.42 -18.97 -12.55
N GLY A 102 17.27 -18.95 -13.24
CA GLY A 102 16.59 -20.13 -13.79
C GLY A 102 15.35 -20.58 -13.01
N GLY A 103 15.06 -19.95 -11.87
CA GLY A 103 13.82 -20.09 -11.11
C GLY A 103 13.65 -21.45 -10.42
N PRO A 104 12.39 -21.85 -10.12
CA PRO A 104 12.10 -23.04 -9.33
C PRO A 104 12.70 -24.33 -9.91
N GLY A 105 13.51 -25.01 -9.10
CA GLY A 105 14.17 -26.27 -9.45
C GLY A 105 15.58 -26.13 -10.01
N LEU A 106 15.96 -24.94 -10.51
CA LEU A 106 17.33 -24.66 -10.96
C LEU A 106 18.08 -23.76 -9.98
N ALA A 107 17.41 -22.74 -9.45
CA ALA A 107 17.95 -21.84 -8.44
C ALA A 107 17.26 -22.05 -7.08
N PRO A 108 18.01 -21.99 -5.95
CA PRO A 108 17.41 -22.04 -4.62
C PRO A 108 16.47 -20.85 -4.42
N LEU A 109 15.44 -21.04 -3.58
CA LEU A 109 14.51 -19.96 -3.27
C LEU A 109 15.25 -18.84 -2.50
N PRO A 110 15.19 -17.57 -2.95
CA PRO A 110 15.84 -16.46 -2.27
C PRO A 110 15.30 -16.27 -0.85
N ALA A 111 16.18 -15.92 0.09
CA ALA A 111 15.82 -15.70 1.50
C ALA A 111 14.71 -14.65 1.68
N ALA A 112 14.71 -13.60 0.85
CA ALA A 112 13.68 -12.56 0.85
C ALA A 112 12.27 -13.10 0.52
N LEU A 113 12.17 -14.20 -0.23
CA LEU A 113 10.90 -14.79 -0.65
C LEU A 113 10.39 -15.90 0.27
N VAL A 114 11.23 -16.44 1.16
CA VAL A 114 10.86 -17.57 2.05
C VAL A 114 9.62 -17.26 2.89
N GLY A 115 9.55 -16.06 3.48
CA GLY A 115 8.39 -15.62 4.28
C GLY A 115 7.10 -15.39 3.48
N HIS A 116 7.20 -15.37 2.15
CA HIS A 116 6.11 -15.11 1.22
C HIS A 116 5.59 -16.39 0.55
N VAL A 117 6.25 -17.53 0.75
CA VAL A 117 5.79 -18.80 0.20
C VAL A 117 4.45 -19.19 0.82
N THR A 118 3.50 -19.50 -0.06
CA THR A 118 2.17 -19.96 0.31
C THR A 118 1.80 -21.17 -0.55
N SER A 119 0.55 -21.62 -0.46
CA SER A 119 -0.01 -22.63 -1.37
C SER A 119 -1.41 -22.21 -1.81
N LYS A 120 -1.92 -22.84 -2.87
CA LYS A 120 -3.31 -22.71 -3.30
C LYS A 120 -4.30 -23.04 -2.17
N ASP A 121 -3.95 -24.00 -1.33
CA ASP A 121 -4.80 -24.51 -0.26
C ASP A 121 -4.54 -23.82 1.09
N ALA A 122 -3.74 -22.75 1.10
CA ALA A 122 -3.40 -22.03 2.32
C ALA A 122 -4.68 -21.52 2.98
N LYS A 123 -4.82 -21.81 4.28
CA LYS A 123 -5.99 -21.40 5.06
C LYS A 123 -5.69 -20.07 5.75
N LYS A 124 -6.65 -19.15 5.66
CA LYS A 124 -6.56 -17.88 6.39
C LYS A 124 -6.36 -18.16 7.88
N PRO A 125 -5.32 -17.59 8.54
CA PRO A 125 -5.08 -17.83 9.94
C PRO A 125 -6.31 -17.36 10.73
N LYS A 126 -6.84 -18.25 11.60
CA LYS A 126 -7.93 -17.91 12.51
C LYS A 126 -7.38 -16.84 13.45
N LYS A 127 -8.04 -15.67 13.52
CA LYS A 127 -7.73 -14.67 14.55
C LYS A 127 -7.72 -15.39 15.90
N ARG A 128 -6.57 -15.36 16.60
CA ARG A 128 -6.53 -15.75 18.02
C ARG A 128 -7.65 -14.97 18.72
N LYS A 129 -8.53 -15.66 19.44
CA LYS A 129 -9.51 -14.99 20.29
C LYS A 129 -8.70 -14.19 21.31
N GLU A 130 -8.73 -12.87 21.18
CA GLU A 130 -8.19 -12.00 22.22
C GLU A 130 -8.86 -12.38 23.55
N PRO A 131 -8.08 -12.60 24.64
CA PRO A 131 -8.68 -12.84 25.94
C PRO A 131 -9.58 -11.65 26.30
N LYS A 132 -10.75 -11.92 26.90
CA LYS A 132 -11.80 -10.89 27.18
C LYS A 132 -11.23 -9.63 27.87
N HIS A 133 -10.18 -9.79 28.69
CA HIS A 133 -9.48 -8.72 29.36
C HIS A 133 -8.77 -7.73 28.41
N SER A 134 -8.14 -8.19 27.32
CA SER A 134 -7.44 -7.28 26.39
C SER A 134 -8.41 -6.43 25.58
N LYS A 135 -9.60 -6.98 25.27
CA LYS A 135 -10.68 -6.25 24.58
C LYS A 135 -11.32 -5.19 25.46
N ALA A 136 -11.50 -5.47 26.75
CA ALA A 136 -11.98 -4.49 27.72
C ALA A 136 -10.98 -3.34 27.88
N ALA A 137 -9.69 -3.65 28.11
CA ALA A 137 -8.64 -2.66 28.25
C ALA A 137 -8.48 -1.76 27.01
N LYS A 138 -8.55 -2.33 25.80
CA LYS A 138 -8.51 -1.56 24.55
C LYS A 138 -9.70 -0.60 24.42
N LYS A 139 -10.91 -1.06 24.77
CA LYS A 139 -12.14 -0.25 24.73
C LYS A 139 -12.08 0.91 25.73
N GLU A 140 -11.52 0.69 26.92
CA GLU A 140 -11.32 1.74 27.92
C GLU A 140 -10.31 2.79 27.44
N ARG A 141 -9.19 2.36 26.84
CA ARG A 141 -8.19 3.27 26.27
C ARG A 141 -8.75 4.12 25.14
N GLU A 142 -9.52 3.53 24.21
CA GLU A 142 -10.20 4.28 23.15
C GLU A 142 -11.23 5.27 23.71
N LYS A 143 -11.99 4.88 24.75
CA LYS A 143 -12.97 5.75 25.40
C LYS A 143 -12.29 6.93 26.12
N ALA A 144 -11.16 6.68 26.78
CA ALA A 144 -10.36 7.71 27.44
C ALA A 144 -9.77 8.69 26.43
N GLU A 145 -9.23 8.21 25.31
CA GLU A 145 -8.67 9.06 24.26
C GLU A 145 -9.74 9.94 23.60
N LYS A 146 -10.94 9.38 23.39
CA LYS A 146 -12.09 10.12 22.83
C LYS A 146 -12.60 11.19 23.78
N ARG A 147 -12.63 10.91 25.09
CA ARG A 147 -12.94 11.90 26.14
C ARG A 147 -11.90 13.01 26.18
N ALA A 148 -10.61 12.66 26.23
CA ALA A 148 -9.52 13.65 26.21
C ALA A 148 -9.55 14.55 24.97
N ARG A 149 -9.92 14.03 23.79
CA ARG A 149 -10.15 14.84 22.59
C ARG A 149 -11.36 15.77 22.71
N ALA A 150 -12.45 15.32 23.33
CA ALA A 150 -13.64 16.14 23.56
C ALA A 150 -13.34 17.27 24.55
N ASP A 151 -12.71 16.97 25.69
CA ASP A 151 -12.31 17.96 26.71
C ASP A 151 -11.39 19.05 26.12
N ARG A 152 -10.40 18.66 25.29
CA ARG A 152 -9.53 19.62 24.58
C ARG A 152 -10.31 20.52 23.61
N LYS A 153 -11.38 20.02 23.01
CA LYS A 153 -12.21 20.80 22.08
C LYS A 153 -13.08 21.81 22.84
N THR A 154 -13.68 21.40 23.95
CA THR A 154 -14.51 22.26 24.81
C THR A 154 -13.69 23.37 25.48
N ALA A 155 -12.46 23.06 25.94
CA ALA A 155 -11.54 24.05 26.49
C ALA A 155 -11.08 25.11 25.46
N LYS A 156 -11.04 24.74 24.17
CA LYS A 156 -10.72 25.66 23.07
C LYS A 156 -11.90 26.56 22.69
N GLU A 157 -13.14 26.11 22.91
CA GLU A 157 -14.37 26.87 22.63
C GLU A 157 -14.77 27.81 23.79
N SER A 158 -14.20 27.64 24.99
CA SER A 158 -14.49 28.43 26.21
C SER A 158 -13.36 29.38 26.63
N GLY A 159 -12.42 29.69 25.72
CA GLY A 159 -11.37 30.68 25.97
C GLY A 159 -11.94 32.05 26.37
N PRO A 160 -11.32 32.78 27.30
CA PRO A 160 -11.89 34.00 27.87
C PRO A 160 -11.98 35.12 26.81
N ASP A 161 -13.15 35.75 26.74
CA ASP A 161 -13.35 37.09 26.20
C ASP A 161 -12.36 38.04 26.89
N ARG A 162 -11.32 38.48 26.16
CA ARG A 162 -10.41 39.55 26.57
C ARG A 162 -10.08 40.43 25.36
N ASP A 163 -10.89 41.48 25.20
CA ASP A 163 -10.47 42.88 25.30
C ASP A 163 -11.12 43.79 24.24
N ARG A 164 -12.31 44.29 24.58
CA ARG A 164 -12.85 45.56 24.06
C ARG A 164 -12.21 46.71 24.85
N SER A 165 -11.01 47.16 24.47
CA SER A 165 -10.50 48.48 24.88
C SER A 165 -10.47 49.44 23.69
N ARG A 166 -11.61 50.12 23.50
CA ARG A 166 -11.76 51.33 22.70
C ARG A 166 -11.41 52.52 23.59
N PRO A 167 -10.39 53.35 23.29
CA PRO A 167 -10.25 54.61 24.00
C PRO A 167 -11.34 55.58 23.53
N LYS A 168 -12.24 55.96 24.46
CA LYS A 168 -13.11 57.12 24.33
C LYS A 168 -12.29 58.37 24.66
N LYS A 169 -12.04 59.24 23.69
CA LYS A 169 -11.60 60.62 23.94
C LYS A 169 -12.84 61.52 23.96
N SER A 170 -13.19 62.00 25.15
CA SER A 170 -14.12 63.11 25.43
C SER A 170 -13.66 64.39 24.71
N GLY A 171 -14.53 65.06 23.95
CA GLY A 171 -15.15 66.37 24.29
C GLY A 171 -14.14 67.51 24.29
N LYS A 172 -14.31 68.68 23.68
CA LYS A 172 -15.43 69.46 23.10
C LYS A 172 -14.73 70.71 22.54
N ASP A 173 -15.12 71.24 21.38
CA ASP A 173 -15.43 72.67 21.24
C ASP A 173 -16.00 73.01 19.86
N LYS A 174 -17.02 73.89 19.93
CA LYS A 174 -17.62 74.61 18.81
C LYS A 174 -16.60 75.64 18.31
N GLU A 175 -16.59 75.96 17.02
CA GLU A 175 -17.09 77.27 16.54
C GLU A 175 -16.93 77.42 15.02
N ASP A 176 -17.98 78.02 14.47
CA ASP A 176 -18.19 78.70 13.19
C ASP A 176 -16.96 79.23 12.43
N LYS A 177 -16.93 79.03 11.11
CA LYS A 177 -16.96 80.10 10.08
C LYS A 177 -16.52 79.62 8.70
N GLY A 178 -17.40 79.84 7.72
CA GLY A 178 -17.04 80.68 6.58
C GLY A 178 -16.49 80.03 5.30
N LYS A 179 -17.42 79.86 4.34
CA LYS A 179 -17.44 80.49 3.00
C LYS A 179 -16.36 80.15 1.94
N LYS A 180 -16.90 79.99 0.73
CA LYS A 180 -16.38 80.28 -0.64
C LYS A 180 -15.55 79.17 -1.30
N LYS A 181 -16.07 78.59 -2.40
CA LYS A 181 -15.92 79.01 -3.83
C LYS A 181 -14.47 78.75 -4.30
N ASP A 182 -14.14 78.16 -5.44
CA ASP A 182 -14.73 78.03 -6.77
C ASP A 182 -14.32 76.63 -7.31
N GLY A 183 -15.08 75.90 -8.12
CA GLY A 183 -15.34 76.21 -9.52
C GLY A 183 -14.11 75.90 -10.40
N LYS A 184 -14.20 74.88 -11.26
CA LYS A 184 -14.09 75.00 -12.74
C LYS A 184 -13.47 73.75 -13.42
N LYS A 185 -14.28 73.24 -14.35
CA LYS A 185 -13.99 72.42 -15.55
C LYS A 185 -13.49 70.99 -15.38
#